data_AF-A0A2H0PMF3-F1
#
_entry.id   AF-A0A2H0PMF3-F1
#
_cell.length_a   1.000
_cell.length_b   1.000
_cell.length_c   1.000
_cell.angle_alpha   90.00
_cell.angle_beta   90.00
_cell.angle_gamma   90.00
#
_symmetry.space_group_name_H-M   'P 1'
#
loop_
_entity.id
_entity.type
_entity.pdbx_description
1 polymer ?
#
loop_
_entity_poly.entity_id
_entity_poly.type
_entity_poly.pdbx_seq_one_letter_code
_entity_poly.pdbx_strand_id
1 'polypeptide(L)'
;MSIRHFFLAALYLLDSRGISEVWINVSGLSFTGGRILHFMALSQKRQKFRVAGMLTTFSCYILAAALLVYLFYIERYKHLIERLLGTG
;
A
#
# COMPACT_ATOMS: atom_id res chain seq x y z
N MET A 1 9.99 14.57 -2.60
CA MET A 1 10.00 13.14 -2.23
C MET A 1 9.47 12.34 -3.42
N SER A 2 10.27 11.45 -4.03
CA SER A 2 9.82 10.66 -5.19
C SER A 2 8.79 9.61 -4.74
N ILE A 3 7.76 9.35 -5.54
CA ILE A 3 6.61 8.48 -5.20
C ILE A 3 7.03 7.08 -4.72
N ARG A 4 8.21 6.59 -5.12
CA ARG A 4 8.81 5.33 -4.63
C ARG A 4 9.07 5.34 -3.13
N HIS A 5 9.53 6.46 -2.59
CA HIS A 5 9.81 6.63 -1.16
C HIS A 5 8.52 6.70 -0.35
N PHE A 6 7.42 7.15 -0.96
CA PHE A 6 6.11 7.16 -0.31
C PHE A 6 5.61 5.74 0.00
N PHE A 7 5.79 4.77 -0.90
CA PHE A 7 5.35 3.40 -0.65
C PHE A 7 6.07 2.76 0.53
N LEU A 8 7.40 2.93 0.58
CA LEU A 8 8.22 2.41 1.67
C LEU A 8 7.85 3.04 3.00
N ALA A 9 7.66 4.37 3.03
CA ALA A 9 7.17 5.06 4.22
C ALA A 9 5.79 4.54 4.64
N ALA A 10 4.88 4.31 3.68
CA ALA A 10 3.56 3.78 3.95
C ALA A 10 3.60 2.35 4.51
N LEU A 11 4.41 1.46 3.93
CA LEU A 11 4.60 0.10 4.43
C LEU A 11 5.18 0.10 5.85
N TYR A 12 6.19 0.93 6.12
CA TYR A 12 6.79 1.05 7.44
C TYR A 12 5.76 1.53 8.48
N LEU A 13 4.93 2.51 8.13
CA LEU A 13 3.86 2.97 9.00
C LEU A 13 2.83 1.87 9.24
N LEU A 14 2.43 1.11 8.20
CA LEU A 14 1.50 0.00 8.35
C LEU A 14 2.07 -1.13 9.25
N ASP A 15 3.36 -1.42 9.12
CA ASP A 15 4.09 -2.38 9.96
C ASP A 15 4.06 -1.95 11.44
N SER A 16 4.35 -0.67 11.70
CA SER A 16 4.31 -0.11 13.06
C SER A 16 2.91 -0.13 13.70
N ARG A 17 1.85 -0.28 12.89
CA ARG A 17 0.46 -0.37 13.32
C ARG A 17 -0.03 -1.82 13.48
N GLY A 18 0.86 -2.81 13.35
CA GLY A 18 0.54 -4.22 13.56
C GLY A 18 -0.26 -4.86 12.42
N ILE A 19 -0.17 -4.32 11.21
CA ILE A 19 -0.71 -5.01 10.03
C ILE A 19 0.02 -6.33 9.81
N SER A 20 -0.71 -7.33 9.32
CA SER A 20 -0.16 -8.67 9.05
C SER A 20 1.11 -8.62 8.21
N GLU A 21 2.17 -9.27 8.71
CA GLU A 21 3.46 -9.41 8.03
C GLU A 21 3.30 -10.02 6.62
N VAL A 22 2.38 -11.00 6.48
CA VAL A 22 2.06 -11.62 5.18
C VAL A 22 1.57 -10.56 4.19
N TRP A 23 0.70 -9.64 4.62
CA TRP A 23 0.19 -8.58 3.76
C TRP A 23 1.29 -7.60 3.34
N ILE A 24 2.17 -7.24 4.26
CA ILE A 24 3.32 -6.36 4.01
C ILE A 24 4.27 -6.99 2.99
N ASN A 25 4.63 -8.26 3.20
CA ASN A 25 5.52 -9.00 2.31
C ASN A 25 4.92 -9.17 0.90
N VAL A 26 3.65 -9.56 0.81
CA VAL A 26 2.95 -9.70 -0.49
C VAL A 26 2.85 -8.36 -1.21
N SER A 27 2.54 -7.28 -0.49
CA SER A 27 2.43 -5.94 -1.08
C SER A 27 3.79 -5.41 -1.54
N GLY A 28 4.85 -5.64 -0.77
CA GLY A 28 6.23 -5.30 -1.13
C GLY A 28 6.73 -6.06 -2.37
N LEU A 29 6.47 -7.36 -2.44
CA LEU A 29 6.79 -8.20 -3.60
C LEU A 29 6.00 -7.78 -4.84
N SER A 30 4.70 -7.53 -4.70
CA SER A 30 3.83 -7.10 -5.81
C SER A 30 4.26 -5.75 -6.37
N PHE A 31 4.60 -4.79 -5.50
CA PHE A 31 5.13 -3.50 -5.91
C PHE A 31 6.45 -3.63 -6.66
N THR A 32 7.39 -4.41 -6.12
CA THR A 32 8.71 -4.64 -6.74
C THR A 32 8.57 -5.35 -8.08
N GLY A 33 7.74 -6.38 -8.16
CA GLY A 33 7.43 -7.11 -9.39
C GLY A 33 6.81 -6.21 -10.46
N GLY A 34 5.85 -5.35 -10.09
CA GLY A 34 5.26 -4.38 -11.01
C GLY A 34 6.28 -3.39 -11.57
N ARG A 35 7.23 -2.92 -10.74
CA ARG A 35 8.34 -2.05 -11.18
C ARG A 35 9.31 -2.75 -12.13
N ILE A 36 9.67 -4.01 -11.84
CA ILE A 36 10.54 -4.82 -12.70
C ILE A 36 9.86 -5.02 -14.06
N LEU A 37 8.58 -5.41 -14.06
CA LEU A 37 7.81 -5.64 -15.28
C LEU A 37 7.67 -4.36 -16.10
N HIS A 38 7.41 -3.22 -15.44
CA HIS A 38 7.39 -1.91 -16.10
C HIS A 38 8.74 -1.56 -16.74
N PHE A 39 9.84 -1.79 -16.04
CA PHE A 39 11.19 -1.51 -16.54
C PHE A 39 11.56 -2.42 -17.72
N MET A 40 11.30 -3.73 -17.63
CA MET A 40 11.51 -4.67 -18.73
C MET A 40 10.68 -4.30 -19.97
N ALA A 41 9.44 -3.87 -19.76
CA ALA A 41 8.55 -3.45 -20.84
C ALA A 41 9.04 -2.18 -21.56
N LEU A 42 9.68 -1.25 -20.84
CA LEU A 42 10.34 -0.09 -21.44
C LEU A 42 11.48 -0.53 -22.34
N SER A 43 12.34 -1.43 -21.87
CA SER A 43 13.49 -1.94 -22.65
C SER A 43 13.06 -2.69 -23.91
N GLN A 44 11.93 -3.39 -23.87
CA GLN A 44 11.41 -4.17 -25.01
C GLN A 44 10.39 -3.41 -25.88
N LYS A 45 10.13 -2.12 -25.61
CA LYS A 45 9.07 -1.31 -26.27
C LYS A 45 7.67 -1.96 -26.24
N ARG A 46 7.39 -2.84 -25.27
CA ARG A 46 6.11 -3.55 -25.16
C ARG A 46 5.10 -2.76 -24.35
N GLN A 47 4.27 -1.96 -25.02
CA GLN A 47 3.32 -1.03 -24.38
C GLN A 47 2.35 -1.71 -23.39
N LYS A 48 1.82 -2.90 -23.71
CA LYS A 48 0.85 -3.60 -22.83
C LYS A 48 1.45 -3.95 -21.46
N PHE A 49 2.66 -4.50 -21.43
CA PHE A 49 3.34 -4.83 -20.19
C PHE A 49 3.74 -3.58 -19.42
N ARG A 50 4.05 -2.48 -20.11
CA ARG A 50 4.31 -1.19 -19.45
C ARG A 50 3.09 -0.72 -18.65
N VAL A 51 1.92 -0.75 -19.27
CA VAL A 51 0.66 -0.36 -18.61
C VAL A 51 0.35 -1.30 -17.45
N ALA A 52 0.47 -2.61 -17.65
CA ALA A 52 0.24 -3.59 -16.59
C ALA A 52 1.17 -3.35 -15.38
N GLY A 53 2.48 -3.16 -15.61
CA GLY A 53 3.43 -2.89 -14.53
C GLY A 53 3.15 -1.59 -13.79
N MET A 54 2.77 -0.52 -14.50
CA MET A 54 2.32 0.71 -13.86
C MET A 54 1.06 0.46 -13.02
N LEU A 55 0.06 -0.21 -13.58
CA LEU A 55 -1.22 -0.44 -12.92
C LEU A 55 -1.04 -1.24 -11.63
N THR A 56 -0.24 -2.31 -11.65
CA THR A 56 0.12 -3.08 -10.44
C THR A 56 0.75 -2.17 -9.38
N THR A 57 1.71 -1.33 -9.76
CA THR A 57 2.37 -0.43 -8.79
C THR A 57 1.42 0.61 -8.21
N PHE A 58 0.55 1.21 -9.05
CA PHE A 58 -0.45 2.19 -8.61
C PHE A 58 -1.50 1.56 -7.70
N SER A 59 -1.94 0.34 -7.97
CA SER A 59 -2.86 -0.38 -7.08
C SER A 59 -2.26 -0.59 -5.68
N CYS A 60 -0.99 -0.98 -5.59
CA CYS A 60 -0.30 -1.10 -4.30
C CYS A 60 -0.25 0.24 -3.54
N TYR A 61 0.00 1.35 -4.23
CA TYR A 61 -0.04 2.68 -3.62
C TYR A 61 -1.41 3.02 -3.05
N ILE A 62 -2.46 2.86 -3.87
CA ILE A 62 -3.83 3.21 -3.50
C ILE A 62 -4.28 2.36 -2.29
N LEU A 63 -3.98 1.06 -2.30
CA LEU A 63 -4.30 0.16 -1.19
C LEU A 63 -3.58 0.57 0.10
N ALA A 64 -2.27 0.83 0.04
CA ALA A 64 -1.51 1.24 1.22
C ALA A 64 -2.00 2.58 1.79
N ALA A 65 -2.31 3.55 0.92
CA ALA A 65 -2.86 4.84 1.32
C ALA A 65 -4.26 4.71 1.94
N ALA A 66 -5.14 3.91 1.33
CA ALA A 66 -6.48 3.67 1.84
C ALA A 66 -6.46 3.00 3.21
N LEU A 67 -5.58 2.00 3.41
CA LEU A 67 -5.39 1.35 4.71
C LEU A 67 -4.87 2.31 5.78
N LEU A 68 -3.91 3.18 5.44
CA LEU A 68 -3.43 4.20 6.37
C LEU A 68 -4.53 5.16 6.80
N VAL A 69 -5.34 5.64 5.85
CA VAL A 69 -6.49 6.52 6.16
C VAL A 69 -7.50 5.80 7.05
N TYR A 70 -7.80 4.54 6.74
CA TYR A 70 -8.73 3.72 7.53
C TYR A 70 -8.25 3.52 8.97
N LEU A 71 -6.99 3.12 9.16
CA LEU A 71 -6.41 2.92 10.49
C LEU A 71 -6.37 4.22 11.29
N PHE A 72 -5.98 5.32 10.64
CA PHE A 72 -5.93 6.62 11.30
C PHE A 72 -7.32 7.10 11.72
N TYR A 73 -8.33 6.86 10.89
CA TYR A 73 -9.72 7.16 11.21
C TYR A 73 -10.19 6.32 12.42
N ILE A 74 -10.00 5.01 12.37
CA ILE A 74 -10.43 4.12 13.47
C ILE A 74 -9.77 4.49 14.79
N GLU A 75 -8.46 4.68 14.82
CA GLU A 75 -7.77 5.05 16.07
C GLU A 75 -8.29 6.36 16.65
N ARG A 76 -8.56 7.35 15.80
CA ARG A 76 -9.07 8.65 16.24
C ARG A 76 -10.46 8.56 16.86
N TYR A 77 -11.31 7.67 16.36
CA TYR A 77 -12.69 7.50 16.83
C TYR A 77 -12.88 6.29 17.75
N LYS A 78 -11.84 5.53 18.05
CA LYS A 78 -11.91 4.31 18.88
C LYS A 78 -12.62 4.55 20.20
N HIS A 79 -12.26 5.63 20.89
CA HIS A 79 -12.88 6.03 22.15
C HIS A 79 -14.37 6.41 22.00
N LEU A 80 -14.77 6.97 20.86
CA LEU A 80 -16.17 7.30 20.59
C LEU A 80 -16.97 6.03 20.28
N ILE A 81 -16.39 5.10 19.51
CA ILE A 81 -16.97 3.81 19.16
C ILE A 81 -17.19 2.96 20.42
N GLU A 82 -16.18 2.87 21.31
CA GLU A 82 -16.27 2.15 22.58
C GLU A 82 -17.38 2.72 23.48
N ARG A 83 -17.54 4.05 23.52
CA ARG A 83 -18.65 4.70 24.23
C ARG A 83 -20.03 4.41 23.62
N LEU A 84 -20.13 4.37 22.29
CA LEU A 84 -21.40 4.08 21.60
C LEU A 84 -21.82 2.61 21.73
N LEU A 85 -20.85 1.69 21.84
CA LEU A 85 -21.10 0.26 22.01
C LEU A 85 -21.33 -0.15 23.47
N GLY A 86 -21.19 0.77 24.43
CA GLY A 86 -21.36 0.46 25.86
C GLY A 86 -20.31 -0.49 26.42
N THR A 87 -19.13 -0.58 25.78
CA THR A 87 -18.04 -1.48 26.15
C THR A 87 -16.89 -0.76 26.87
N GLY A 88 -17.09 0.49 27.30
CA GLY A 88 -16.10 1.35 27.96
C GLY A 88 -16.46 1.66 29.41
#